data_AF-A0A973DD87-F1
#
_entry.id   AF-A0A973DD87-F1
#
_cell.length_a   1.000
_cell.length_b   1.000
_cell.length_c   1.000
_cell.angle_alpha   90.00
_cell.angle_beta   90.00
_cell.angle_gamma   90.00
#
_symmetry.space_group_name_H-M   'P 1'
#
loop_
_entity.id
_entity.type
_entity.pdbx_description
1 polymer ?
#
loop_
_entity_poly.entity_id
_entity_poly.type
_entity_poly.pdbx_seq_one_letter_code
_entity_poly.pdbx_strand_id
1 'polypeptide(L)'
;MAGGRPTSYTEGLGDLICEGVSRKTPLARLCDENEELPTPRTVYKWLRTHKEFVHNYTRAKEDQADYLAEECLDIADRVGLDAADKRIMVDTRKWLASKFQPKKYSDKQYIETKDTTQDVTDEELNAKILELMEKAK
;
A
#
# COMPACT_ATOMS: atom_id res chain seq x y z
N MET A 1 4.34 -40.01 -11.77
CA MET A 1 3.46 -39.87 -10.59
C MET A 1 3.24 -38.39 -10.37
N ALA A 2 2.05 -37.87 -10.68
CA ALA A 2 1.77 -36.45 -10.48
C ALA A 2 1.54 -36.21 -8.98
N GLY A 3 2.58 -35.74 -8.28
CA GLY A 3 2.45 -35.29 -6.90
C GLY A 3 1.49 -34.11 -6.85
N GLY A 4 0.53 -34.12 -5.92
CA GLY A 4 -0.38 -32.98 -5.74
C GLY A 4 0.37 -31.70 -5.40
N ARG A 5 -0.30 -30.55 -5.59
CA ARG A 5 0.27 -29.23 -5.29
C ARG A 5 0.89 -29.17 -3.89
N PRO A 6 2.04 -28.49 -3.71
CA PRO A 6 2.70 -28.41 -2.41
C PRO A 6 1.79 -27.85 -1.31
N THR A 7 1.87 -28.44 -0.12
CA THR A 7 1.13 -27.99 1.08
C THR A 7 2.05 -27.56 2.23
N SER A 8 3.26 -28.09 2.27
CA SER A 8 4.32 -27.73 3.23
C SER A 8 5.17 -26.57 2.72
N TYR A 9 5.50 -25.64 3.62
CA TYR A 9 6.36 -24.51 3.30
C TYR A 9 7.81 -24.97 3.10
N THR A 10 8.46 -24.40 2.10
CA THR A 10 9.92 -24.43 1.92
C THR A 10 10.38 -23.02 1.55
N GLU A 11 11.62 -22.68 1.91
CA GLU A 11 12.21 -21.38 1.59
C GLU A 11 12.25 -21.13 0.08
N GLY A 12 12.70 -22.12 -0.71
CA GLY A 12 12.73 -22.00 -2.17
C GLY A 12 11.37 -21.74 -2.81
N LEU A 13 10.27 -22.36 -2.31
CA LEU A 13 8.93 -22.02 -2.79
C LEU A 13 8.50 -20.61 -2.37
N GLY A 14 8.88 -20.18 -1.16
CA GLY A 14 8.68 -18.81 -0.70
C GLY A 14 9.35 -17.80 -1.62
N ASP A 15 10.61 -18.02 -1.98
CA ASP A 15 11.39 -17.14 -2.85
C ASP A 15 10.82 -17.06 -4.26
N LEU A 16 10.43 -18.20 -4.86
CA LEU A 16 9.77 -18.23 -6.16
C LEU A 16 8.46 -17.44 -6.17
N ILE A 17 7.67 -17.54 -5.08
CA ILE A 17 6.45 -16.75 -4.95
C ILE A 17 6.78 -15.26 -4.85
N CYS A 18 7.76 -14.88 -4.03
CA CYS A 18 8.21 -13.50 -3.87
C CYS A 18 8.69 -12.91 -5.21
N GLU A 19 9.51 -13.65 -5.97
CA GLU A 19 9.95 -13.22 -7.30
C GLU A 19 8.75 -13.01 -8.23
N GLY A 20 7.82 -13.97 -8.27
CA GLY A 20 6.64 -13.88 -9.14
C GLY A 20 5.72 -12.70 -8.81
N VAL A 21 5.46 -12.45 -7.52
CA VAL A 21 4.58 -11.33 -7.12
C VAL A 21 5.25 -9.97 -7.30
N SER A 22 6.59 -9.88 -7.31
CA SER A 22 7.28 -8.61 -7.58
C SER A 22 6.99 -8.07 -8.99
N ARG A 23 6.75 -8.94 -9.98
CA ARG A 23 6.62 -8.57 -11.41
C ARG A 23 5.16 -8.47 -11.89
N LYS A 24 4.33 -7.70 -11.17
CA LYS A 24 2.87 -7.44 -11.43
C LYS A 24 1.91 -8.64 -11.51
N THR A 25 2.36 -9.87 -11.25
CA THR A 25 1.45 -11.04 -11.30
C THR A 25 0.62 -11.12 -10.02
N PRO A 26 -0.73 -11.08 -10.10
CA PRO A 26 -1.57 -11.36 -8.94
C PRO A 26 -1.27 -12.76 -8.41
N LEU A 27 -1.15 -12.92 -7.09
CA LEU A 27 -0.81 -14.21 -6.47
C LEU A 27 -1.71 -15.37 -6.95
N ALA A 28 -3.01 -15.11 -7.13
CA ALA A 28 -3.94 -16.11 -7.65
C ALA A 28 -3.52 -16.62 -9.03
N ARG A 29 -3.27 -15.70 -9.97
CA ARG A 29 -2.81 -16.05 -11.31
C ARG A 29 -1.45 -16.76 -11.28
N LEU A 30 -0.52 -16.27 -10.46
CA LEU A 30 0.79 -16.90 -10.28
C LEU A 30 0.65 -18.37 -9.87
N CYS A 31 -0.19 -18.65 -8.87
CA CYS A 31 -0.45 -20.03 -8.45
C CYS A 31 -1.19 -20.83 -9.52
N ASP A 32 -2.15 -20.25 -10.23
CA ASP A 32 -2.96 -20.97 -11.21
C ASP A 32 -2.13 -21.39 -12.44
N GLU A 33 -1.23 -20.53 -12.89
CA GLU A 33 -0.35 -20.76 -14.05
C GLU A 33 0.85 -21.67 -13.76
N ASN A 34 1.16 -21.95 -12.49
CA ASN A 34 2.31 -22.76 -12.09
C ASN A 34 1.87 -23.94 -11.21
N GLU A 35 1.84 -25.14 -11.79
CA GLU A 35 1.43 -26.37 -11.09
C GLU A 35 2.37 -26.76 -9.94
N GLU A 36 3.64 -26.36 -10.02
CA GLU A 36 4.64 -26.54 -8.97
C GLU A 36 4.42 -25.62 -7.76
N LEU A 37 3.60 -24.57 -7.91
CA LEU A 37 3.29 -23.65 -6.83
C LEU A 37 2.07 -24.12 -6.00
N PRO A 38 2.11 -23.86 -4.69
CA PRO A 38 0.96 -24.11 -3.81
C PRO A 38 -0.28 -23.32 -4.27
N THR A 39 -1.46 -23.75 -3.82
CA THR A 39 -2.69 -22.95 -4.04
C THR A 39 -2.60 -21.59 -3.32
N PRO A 40 -3.34 -20.55 -3.76
CA PRO A 40 -3.35 -19.25 -3.07
C PRO A 40 -3.75 -19.37 -1.60
N ARG A 41 -4.67 -20.28 -1.27
CA ARG A 41 -5.08 -20.57 0.12
C ARG A 41 -3.91 -21.04 0.98
N THR A 42 -3.06 -21.90 0.42
CA THR A 42 -1.86 -22.40 1.09
C THR A 42 -0.84 -21.27 1.28
N VAL A 43 -0.61 -20.42 0.28
CA VAL A 43 0.29 -19.26 0.43
C VAL A 43 -0.19 -18.31 1.52
N TYR A 44 -1.49 -17.98 1.55
CA TYR A 44 -2.04 -17.15 2.62
C TYR A 44 -1.93 -17.81 4.00
N LYS A 45 -1.99 -19.15 4.08
CA LYS A 45 -1.69 -19.87 5.33
C LYS A 45 -0.24 -19.66 5.72
N TRP A 46 0.70 -19.79 4.79
CA TRP A 46 2.13 -19.59 5.06
C TRP A 46 2.45 -18.17 5.52
N LEU A 47 1.81 -17.16 4.93
CA LEU A 47 1.90 -15.75 5.37
C LEU A 47 1.37 -15.52 6.79
N ARG A 48 0.61 -16.46 7.38
CA ARG A 48 0.18 -16.35 8.79
C ARG A 48 1.08 -17.12 9.73
N THR A 49 1.88 -18.06 9.23
CA THR A 49 2.62 -19.04 10.06
C THR A 49 4.13 -18.92 9.96
N HIS A 50 4.68 -18.29 8.93
CA HIS A 50 6.13 -18.17 8.70
C HIS A 50 6.56 -16.69 8.66
N LYS A 51 7.19 -16.22 9.73
CA LYS A 51 7.58 -14.80 9.89
C LYS A 51 8.55 -14.32 8.80
N GLU A 52 9.59 -15.11 8.51
CA GLU A 52 10.57 -14.78 7.46
C GLU A 52 9.91 -14.67 6.08
N PHE A 53 8.96 -15.55 5.79
CA PHE A 53 8.22 -15.47 4.52
C PHE A 53 7.39 -14.20 4.42
N VAL A 54 6.73 -13.77 5.50
CA VAL A 54 6.00 -12.49 5.53
C VAL A 54 6.95 -11.32 5.28
N HIS A 55 8.13 -11.33 5.88
CA HIS A 55 9.14 -10.30 5.69
C HIS A 55 9.54 -10.21 4.21
N ASN A 56 9.94 -11.33 3.61
CA ASN A 56 10.35 -11.39 2.19
C ASN A 56 9.19 -11.03 1.25
N TYR A 57 7.99 -11.52 1.53
CA TYR A 57 6.80 -11.21 0.75
C TYR A 57 6.43 -9.72 0.83
N THR A 58 6.59 -9.09 1.99
CA THR A 58 6.37 -7.64 2.13
C THR A 58 7.34 -6.86 1.26
N ARG A 59 8.63 -7.21 1.27
CA ARG A 59 9.63 -6.60 0.38
C ARG A 59 9.30 -6.80 -1.09
N ALA A 60 8.88 -8.01 -1.48
CA ALA A 60 8.44 -8.26 -2.85
C ALA A 60 7.22 -7.42 -3.27
N LYS A 61 6.34 -7.06 -2.34
CA LYS A 61 5.22 -6.13 -2.60
C LYS A 61 5.71 -4.68 -2.73
N GLU A 62 6.72 -4.28 -1.98
CA GLU A 62 7.40 -2.97 -2.15
C GLU A 62 8.06 -2.90 -3.53
N ASP A 63 8.80 -3.92 -3.95
CA ASP A 63 9.39 -4.01 -5.29
C ASP A 63 8.32 -3.99 -6.38
N GLN A 64 7.18 -4.64 -6.14
CA GLN A 64 6.02 -4.56 -7.04
C GLN A 64 5.49 -3.13 -7.17
N ALA A 65 5.54 -2.32 -6.12
CA ALA A 65 5.11 -0.92 -6.17
C ALA A 65 5.96 -0.13 -7.17
N ASP A 66 7.28 -0.32 -7.12
CA ASP A 66 8.24 0.30 -8.05
C ASP A 66 7.97 -0.12 -9.49
N TYR A 67 7.83 -1.43 -9.74
CA TYR A 67 7.49 -1.94 -11.07
C TYR A 67 6.18 -1.36 -11.61
N LEU A 68 5.12 -1.32 -10.78
CA LEU A 68 3.81 -0.79 -11.19
C LEU A 68 3.87 0.71 -11.51
N ALA A 69 4.69 1.47 -10.77
CA ALA A 69 4.90 2.89 -11.01
C ALA A 69 5.64 3.14 -12.33
N GLU A 70 6.71 2.39 -12.61
CA GLU A 70 7.46 2.50 -13.86
C GLU A 70 6.61 2.13 -15.07
N GLU A 71 5.82 1.05 -14.99
CA GLU A 71 4.94 0.61 -16.08
C GLU A 71 3.84 1.64 -16.42
N CYS A 72 3.51 2.57 -15.52
CA CYS A 72 2.57 3.63 -15.82
C CYS A 72 3.04 4.51 -16.99
N LEU A 73 4.36 4.72 -17.13
CA LEU A 73 4.93 5.47 -18.25
C LEU A 73 4.73 4.71 -19.57
N ASP A 74 5.05 3.42 -19.58
CA ASP A 74 4.87 2.56 -20.76
C ASP A 74 3.41 2.54 -21.23
N ILE A 75 2.45 2.49 -20.28
CA ILE A 75 1.02 2.49 -20.60
C ILE A 75 0.56 3.83 -21.16
N ALA A 76 1.04 4.94 -20.58
CA ALA A 76 0.71 6.28 -21.05
C ALA A 76 1.15 6.46 -22.51
N ASP A 77 2.35 6.01 -22.85
CA ASP A 77 2.95 6.16 -24.18
C ASP A 77 2.49 5.09 -25.18
N ARG A 78 1.84 4.01 -24.72
CA ARG A 78 1.45 2.89 -25.57
C ARG A 78 0.52 3.30 -26.72
N VAL A 79 0.97 3.10 -27.95
CA VAL A 79 0.15 3.35 -29.14
C VAL A 79 -0.89 2.22 -29.30
N GLY A 80 -2.08 2.57 -29.80
CA GLY A 80 -3.15 1.61 -30.10
C GLY A 80 -4.05 1.24 -28.93
N LEU A 81 -3.84 1.83 -27.74
CA LEU A 81 -4.82 1.80 -26.64
C LEU A 81 -5.62 3.10 -26.60
N ASP A 82 -6.91 2.99 -26.27
CA ASP A 82 -7.77 4.15 -26.05
C ASP A 82 -7.33 4.92 -24.79
N ALA A 83 -7.57 6.23 -24.77
CA ALA A 83 -7.22 7.08 -23.63
C ALA A 83 -7.95 6.64 -22.34
N ALA A 84 -9.19 6.15 -22.43
CA ALA A 84 -9.92 5.65 -21.27
C ALA A 84 -9.30 4.37 -20.70
N ASP A 85 -8.87 3.44 -21.58
CA ASP A 85 -8.20 2.21 -21.16
C ASP A 85 -6.87 2.51 -20.46
N LYS A 86 -6.06 3.40 -21.07
CA LYS A 86 -4.80 3.86 -20.47
C LYS A 86 -5.03 4.44 -19.08
N ARG A 87 -6.03 5.31 -18.95
CA ARG A 87 -6.36 5.95 -17.67
C ARG A 87 -6.74 4.93 -16.61
N ILE A 88 -7.64 3.99 -16.90
CA ILE A 88 -8.04 2.94 -15.95
C ILE A 88 -6.83 2.10 -15.52
N MET A 89 -5.97 1.75 -16.48
CA MET A 89 -4.78 0.95 -16.23
C MET A 89 -3.74 1.69 -15.35
N VAL A 90 -3.49 2.97 -15.63
CA VAL A 90 -2.58 3.82 -14.85
C VAL A 90 -3.14 4.09 -13.45
N ASP A 91 -4.41 4.46 -13.34
CA ASP A 91 -5.04 4.77 -12.05
C ASP A 91 -5.04 3.56 -11.12
N THR A 92 -5.33 2.37 -11.64
CA THR A 92 -5.26 1.11 -10.87
C THR A 92 -3.85 0.86 -10.33
N ARG A 93 -2.81 1.09 -11.14
CA ARG A 93 -1.41 0.87 -10.77
C ARG A 93 -0.91 1.88 -9.75
N LYS A 94 -1.23 3.16 -9.95
CA LYS A 94 -0.92 4.22 -8.98
C LYS A 94 -1.54 3.92 -7.62
N TRP A 95 -2.80 3.48 -7.60
CA TRP A 95 -3.48 3.10 -6.37
C TRP A 95 -2.77 1.92 -5.68
N LEU A 96 -2.42 0.86 -6.41
CA LEU A 96 -1.70 -0.28 -5.86
C LEU A 96 -0.31 0.11 -5.32
N ALA A 97 0.47 0.88 -6.08
CA ALA A 97 1.80 1.35 -5.66
C ALA A 97 1.72 2.18 -4.37
N SER A 98 0.72 3.06 -4.26
CA SER A 98 0.42 3.83 -3.05
C SER A 98 0.10 2.95 -1.83
N LYS A 99 -0.57 1.80 -2.02
CA LYS A 99 -0.86 0.86 -0.93
C LYS A 99 0.32 -0.02 -0.54
N PHE A 100 1.17 -0.40 -1.49
CA PHE A 100 2.29 -1.30 -1.20
C PHE A 100 3.52 -0.57 -0.67
N GLN A 101 3.76 0.68 -1.08
CA GLN A 101 4.86 1.50 -0.57
C GLN A 101 4.40 2.94 -0.28
N PRO A 102 3.56 3.14 0.75
CA PRO A 102 2.91 4.42 1.03
C PRO A 102 3.90 5.56 1.30
N LYS A 103 5.06 5.27 1.89
CA LYS A 103 6.09 6.30 2.16
C LYS A 103 6.62 6.95 0.87
N LYS A 104 6.66 6.20 -0.24
CA LYS A 104 7.21 6.64 -1.53
C LYS A 104 6.11 7.14 -2.46
N TYR A 105 4.99 6.42 -2.55
CA TYR A 105 3.95 6.65 -3.56
C TYR A 105 2.61 7.16 -3.03
N SER A 106 2.44 7.35 -1.72
CA SER A 106 1.21 7.99 -1.22
C SER A 106 1.21 9.47 -1.57
N ASP A 107 0.01 9.99 -1.85
CA ASP A 107 -0.20 11.42 -1.97
C ASP A 107 0.15 12.09 -0.65
N LYS A 108 0.96 13.16 -0.72
CA LYS A 108 1.32 13.98 0.43
C LYS A 108 0.49 15.25 0.41
N GLN A 109 -0.20 15.53 1.51
CA GLN A 109 -0.91 16.78 1.71
C GLN A 109 -0.13 17.63 2.71
N TYR A 110 0.18 18.86 2.32
CA TYR A 110 0.65 19.89 3.24
C TYR A 110 -0.57 20.69 3.69
N ILE A 111 -0.90 20.61 4.97
CA ILE A 111 -2.00 21.37 5.57
C ILE A 111 -1.36 22.55 6.31
N GLU A 112 -1.52 23.75 5.77
CA GLU A 112 -1.20 24.97 6.51
C GLU A 112 -2.33 25.25 7.50
N THR A 113 -2.09 24.97 8.77
CA THR A 113 -3.01 25.36 9.84
C THR A 113 -2.78 26.84 10.16
N LYS A 114 -3.70 27.70 9.75
CA LYS A 114 -3.76 29.08 10.27
C LYS A 114 -4.30 29.01 11.69
N ASP A 115 -3.40 29.03 12.66
CA ASP A 115 -3.82 29.16 14.05
C ASP A 115 -4.54 30.50 14.22
N THR A 116 -5.83 30.41 14.52
CA THR A 116 -6.70 31.57 14.75
C THR A 116 -6.98 31.75 16.24
N THR A 117 -6.33 30.95 17.10
CA THR A 117 -6.34 31.23 18.52
C THR A 117 -5.71 32.59 18.76
N GLN A 118 -6.50 33.50 19.33
CA GLN A 118 -5.94 34.67 19.96
C GLN A 118 -5.29 34.15 21.24
N ASP A 119 -3.97 34.26 21.33
CA ASP A 119 -3.26 34.12 22.60
C ASP A 119 -3.75 35.26 23.50
N VAL A 120 -4.82 34.99 24.24
CA VAL A 120 -5.32 35.88 25.28
C VAL A 120 -4.32 35.79 26.41
N THR A 121 -3.67 36.90 26.72
CA THR A 121 -2.73 36.96 27.83
C THR A 121 -3.44 36.67 29.15
N ASP A 122 -2.72 36.14 30.14
CA ASP A 122 -3.28 35.88 31.47
C ASP A 122 -3.93 37.14 32.07
N GLU A 123 -3.40 38.33 31.76
CA GLU A 123 -3.98 39.62 32.17
C GLU A 123 -5.36 39.88 31.55
N GLU A 124 -5.51 39.66 30.24
CA GLU A 124 -6.77 39.84 29.53
C GLU A 124 -7.82 38.80 29.96
N LEU A 125 -7.38 37.57 30.27
CA LEU A 125 -8.26 36.53 30.81
C LEU A 125 -8.76 36.91 32.22
N ASN A 126 -7.85 37.36 33.09
CA ASN A 126 -8.19 37.80 34.44
C ASN A 126 -9.12 39.02 34.43
N ALA A 127 -8.90 39.98 33.52
CA ALA A 127 -9.80 41.13 33.37
C ALA A 127 -11.23 40.71 32.99
N LYS A 128 -11.37 39.75 32.07
CA LYS A 128 -12.68 39.20 31.67
C LYS A 128 -13.36 38.41 32.78
N ILE A 129 -12.62 37.64 33.56
CA ILE A 129 -13.13 36.92 34.73
C ILE A 129 -13.70 37.92 35.75
N LEU A 130 -12.98 39.00 36.03
CA LEU A 130 -13.40 40.01 37.00
C LEU A 130 -14.68 40.73 36.56
N GLU A 131 -14.76 41.13 35.29
CA GLU A 131 -15.95 41.74 34.70
C GLU A 131 -17.19 40.83 34.82
N LEU A 132 -17.03 39.53 34.60
CA LEU A 132 -18.12 38.55 34.74
C LEU A 132 -18.55 38.33 36.19
N MET A 133 -17.61 38.39 37.14
CA MET A 133 -17.94 38.32 38.57
C MET A 133 -18.69 39.55 39.07
N GLU A 134 -18.42 40.74 38.51
CA GLU A 134 -19.16 41.97 38.84
C GLU A 134 -20.59 41.95 38.27
N LYS A 135 -20.78 41.44 37.06
CA LYS A 135 -22.10 41.28 36.43
C LYS A 135 -22.98 40.22 37.10
N ALA A 136 -22.40 39.33 37.90
CA ALA A 136 -23.11 38.28 38.64
C ALA A 136 -23.57 38.69 40.05
N LYS A 137 -23.28 39.94 40.48
CA LYS A 137 -23.84 40.56 41.70
C LYS A 137 -25.13 41.32 41.39
#